data_AF-A0AAD9ME37-F1
#
_entry.id   AF-A0AAD9ME37-F1
#
_cell.length_a   1.000
_cell.length_b   1.000
_cell.length_c   1.000
_cell.angle_alpha   90.00
_cell.angle_beta   90.00
_cell.angle_gamma   90.00
#
_symmetry.space_group_name_H-M   'P 1'
#
loop_
_entity.id
_entity.type
_entity.pdbx_description
1 polymer ?
#
loop_
_entity_poly.entity_id
_entity_poly.type
_entity_poly.pdbx_seq_one_letter_code
_entity_poly.pdbx_strand_id
1 'polypeptide(L)'
;MMKGRPRVPTGGSTKGTTVVNGDYGLRMWDHHRRISAQQLKVAVDTIKQRLRGQRYRLYKRVNCSVGVFSSGSLMRMGKGKGSFDHWATRVAVNQIVFELRGAIHEQVARDAFRLAGNKLPGQWEFVKKGEPPVVEYGYHFYLALATSSGIGIKMALIVDKHRPRSLENLTYHHELSDRLRSLAQSGDFPHLLVYGPSGAGKKTRIVATLKELYGPGVEKIKIDARVFQTSSNRKLEFNIVASVYHLEITPSDVGNYDRVVVQDLLKEVAQTQQVDQSARQRFKVVVINEADHLTRDAQAALRRTMEKYSPNLRLILLANSTANIIAPIRSRTLLVRVAAPTREEICDVLAASAEKEGWPVVKGLHQRIADESGRNLRKALLMYEAVHAQNEKVTDTTPIPPPDWEALIGQIAREIMAEHTPARILQVRAKLYDLLTHCIPATTILKTLTFKLIPLIDDALKADLVKWSAFYEHRIKTGTKVIFHLEAFVAKFMRIFEMYLMSMDM
;
A
#
# COMPACT_ATOMS: atom_id res chain seq x y z
N MET A 1 0.41 -30.49 2.79
CA MET A 1 -0.99 -29.98 2.86
C MET A 1 -1.55 -30.26 4.25
N MET A 2 -2.08 -29.26 4.96
CA MET A 2 -2.81 -29.49 6.21
C MET A 2 -4.00 -30.44 5.98
N LYS A 3 -4.11 -31.51 6.78
CA LYS A 3 -5.27 -32.41 6.75
C LYS A 3 -6.55 -31.59 7.01
N GLY A 4 -7.51 -31.65 6.09
CA GLY A 4 -8.82 -31.00 6.25
C GLY A 4 -9.10 -29.81 5.32
N ARG A 5 -8.09 -29.25 4.64
CA ARG A 5 -8.33 -28.21 3.61
C ARG A 5 -8.95 -28.84 2.35
N PRO A 6 -10.01 -28.26 1.75
CA PRO A 6 -10.50 -28.63 0.43
C PRO A 6 -9.35 -28.51 -0.59
N ARG A 7 -9.24 -29.48 -1.51
CA ARG A 7 -8.26 -29.38 -2.60
C ARG A 7 -8.76 -28.33 -3.57
N VAL A 8 -8.00 -27.27 -3.76
CA VAL A 8 -8.32 -26.28 -4.80
C VAL A 8 -7.73 -26.77 -6.13
N PRO A 9 -8.52 -26.85 -7.22
CA PRO A 9 -8.04 -27.35 -8.50
C PRO A 9 -6.97 -26.41 -9.08
N THR A 10 -5.70 -26.78 -8.97
CA THR A 10 -4.56 -25.95 -9.39
C THR A 10 -4.37 -25.92 -10.92
N GLY A 11 -5.12 -26.74 -11.67
CA GLY A 11 -5.00 -26.92 -13.12
C GLY A 11 -6.04 -26.14 -13.95
N GLY A 12 -6.51 -24.98 -13.50
CA GLY A 12 -7.45 -24.16 -14.27
C GLY A 12 -8.84 -24.80 -14.47
N SER A 13 -9.28 -25.65 -13.53
CA SER A 13 -10.61 -26.28 -13.63
C SER A 13 -11.73 -25.26 -13.46
N THR A 14 -12.60 -25.15 -14.45
CA THR A 14 -13.82 -24.32 -14.44
C THR A 14 -15.02 -25.04 -13.83
N LYS A 15 -14.84 -26.30 -13.39
CA LYS A 15 -15.94 -27.16 -12.97
C LYS A 15 -16.55 -26.67 -11.65
N GLY A 16 -17.79 -26.21 -11.71
CA GLY A 16 -18.57 -25.76 -10.55
C GLY A 16 -18.47 -24.27 -10.24
N THR A 17 -17.82 -23.48 -11.10
CA THR A 17 -17.66 -22.02 -10.93
C THR A 17 -18.69 -21.19 -11.71
N THR A 18 -19.47 -21.83 -12.58
CA THR A 18 -20.53 -21.24 -13.40
C THR A 18 -21.90 -21.83 -13.08
N VAL A 19 -22.95 -21.02 -13.31
CA VAL A 19 -24.34 -21.42 -13.13
C VAL A 19 -24.74 -22.35 -14.29
N VAL A 20 -25.27 -23.54 -13.98
CA VAL A 20 -25.61 -24.55 -15.01
C VAL A 20 -27.12 -24.79 -15.09
N ASN A 21 -27.75 -25.05 -13.94
CA ASN A 21 -29.15 -25.47 -13.84
C ASN A 21 -30.11 -24.28 -13.65
N GLY A 22 -29.63 -23.20 -13.01
CA GLY A 22 -30.38 -21.96 -12.76
C GLY A 22 -30.09 -20.81 -13.73
N ASP A 23 -30.73 -19.68 -13.47
CA ASP A 23 -30.49 -18.39 -14.12
C ASP A 23 -29.58 -17.49 -13.24
N TYR A 24 -29.63 -17.71 -11.92
CA TYR A 24 -28.85 -16.99 -10.92
C TYR A 24 -28.17 -17.96 -9.96
N GLY A 25 -27.01 -17.60 -9.41
CA GLY A 25 -26.25 -18.44 -8.47
C GLY A 25 -25.59 -17.65 -7.34
N LEU A 26 -25.28 -18.38 -6.26
CA LEU A 26 -24.51 -17.88 -5.12
C LEU A 26 -23.14 -18.57 -5.08
N ARG A 27 -22.08 -17.78 -5.30
CA ARG A 27 -20.69 -18.24 -5.40
C ARG A 27 -19.86 -17.83 -4.19
N MET A 28 -18.99 -18.71 -3.73
CA MET A 28 -18.04 -18.39 -2.66
C MET A 28 -16.89 -17.53 -3.18
N TRP A 29 -16.63 -16.40 -2.52
CA TRP A 29 -15.56 -15.46 -2.90
C TRP A 29 -14.31 -15.55 -2.01
N ASP A 30 -14.52 -15.84 -0.73
CA ASP A 30 -13.47 -15.93 0.28
C ASP A 30 -12.64 -17.22 0.13
N HIS A 31 -11.68 -17.46 1.02
CA HIS A 31 -10.90 -18.70 1.10
C HIS A 31 -11.75 -19.94 1.40
N HIS A 32 -11.27 -21.11 0.99
CA HIS A 32 -11.96 -22.38 1.20
C HIS A 32 -12.38 -22.62 2.66
N ARG A 33 -13.61 -23.06 2.88
CA ARG A 33 -14.14 -23.30 4.23
C ARG A 33 -14.97 -24.57 4.29
N ARG A 34 -15.20 -25.03 5.52
CA ARG A 34 -16.14 -26.11 5.83
C ARG A 34 -17.45 -25.48 6.29
N ILE A 35 -18.56 -25.89 5.70
CA ILE A 35 -19.90 -25.34 6.00
C ILE A 35 -20.76 -26.47 6.58
N SER A 36 -21.44 -26.22 7.71
CA SER A 36 -22.29 -27.22 8.35
C SER A 36 -23.63 -27.37 7.63
N ALA A 37 -24.26 -28.55 7.76
CA ALA A 37 -25.60 -28.79 7.23
C ALA A 37 -26.64 -27.83 7.79
N GLN A 38 -26.49 -27.43 9.06
CA GLN A 38 -27.37 -26.44 9.70
C GLN A 38 -27.26 -25.06 9.04
N GLN A 39 -26.05 -24.59 8.75
CA GLN A 39 -25.83 -23.31 8.07
C GLN A 39 -26.43 -23.30 6.66
N LEU A 40 -26.22 -24.38 5.88
CA LEU A 40 -26.85 -24.50 4.56
C LEU A 40 -28.38 -24.56 4.64
N LYS A 41 -28.94 -25.17 5.69
CA LYS A 41 -30.39 -25.21 5.91
C LYS A 41 -30.93 -23.81 6.21
N VAL A 42 -30.31 -23.07 7.12
CA VAL A 42 -30.68 -21.68 7.46
C VAL A 42 -30.63 -20.78 6.22
N ALA A 43 -29.60 -20.92 5.39
CA ALA A 43 -29.49 -20.16 4.14
C ALA A 43 -30.63 -20.50 3.15
N VAL A 44 -30.95 -21.78 2.98
CA VAL A 44 -32.08 -22.23 2.13
C VAL A 44 -33.41 -21.70 2.65
N ASP A 45 -33.64 -21.77 3.96
CA ASP A 45 -34.90 -21.30 4.56
C ASP A 45 -35.03 -19.77 4.42
N THR A 46 -33.93 -19.03 4.50
CA THR A 46 -33.87 -17.58 4.24
C THR A 46 -34.25 -17.25 2.79
N ILE A 47 -33.72 -18.00 1.81
CA ILE A 47 -34.07 -17.84 0.39
C ILE A 47 -35.57 -18.11 0.19
N LYS A 48 -36.07 -19.21 0.78
CA LYS A 48 -37.48 -19.59 0.67
C LYS A 48 -38.42 -18.56 1.27
N GLN A 49 -38.04 -17.98 2.41
CA GLN A 49 -38.81 -16.94 3.08
C GLN A 49 -38.87 -15.66 2.24
N ARG A 50 -37.74 -15.23 1.66
CA ARG A 50 -37.68 -14.02 0.82
C ARG A 50 -38.43 -14.16 -0.50
N LEU A 51 -38.45 -15.36 -1.07
CA LEU A 51 -39.11 -15.68 -2.33
C LEU A 51 -40.53 -16.27 -2.15
N ARG A 52 -41.13 -16.13 -0.96
CA ARG A 52 -42.49 -16.63 -0.69
C ARG A 52 -43.48 -15.98 -1.66
N GLY A 53 -44.30 -16.82 -2.31
CA GLY A 53 -45.29 -16.37 -3.31
C GLY A 53 -44.75 -16.24 -4.74
N GLN A 54 -43.45 -16.40 -4.97
CA GLN A 54 -42.86 -16.40 -6.32
C GLN A 54 -42.76 -17.83 -6.89
N ARG A 55 -42.84 -17.97 -8.22
CA ARG A 55 -42.64 -19.26 -8.90
C ARG A 55 -41.16 -19.50 -9.19
N TYR A 56 -40.52 -20.36 -8.39
CA TYR A 56 -39.10 -20.67 -8.54
C TYR A 56 -38.74 -22.11 -8.20
N ARG A 57 -37.57 -22.53 -8.69
CA ARG A 57 -36.89 -23.78 -8.34
C ARG A 57 -35.49 -23.46 -7.83
N LEU A 58 -35.22 -23.88 -6.59
CA LEU A 58 -33.92 -23.74 -5.95
C LEU A 58 -33.14 -25.06 -6.07
N TYR A 59 -31.96 -25.00 -6.69
CA TYR A 59 -31.03 -26.12 -6.79
C TYR A 59 -29.93 -25.99 -5.74
N LYS A 60 -29.67 -27.08 -5.02
CA LYS A 60 -28.54 -27.20 -4.08
C LYS A 60 -27.41 -27.91 -4.80
N ARG A 61 -26.31 -27.21 -5.06
CA ARG A 61 -25.15 -27.75 -5.80
C ARG A 61 -24.20 -28.57 -4.94
N VAL A 62 -24.35 -28.47 -3.62
CA VAL A 62 -23.47 -29.13 -2.65
C VAL A 62 -24.29 -29.96 -1.67
N ASN A 63 -23.80 -31.16 -1.36
CA ASN A 63 -24.32 -32.03 -0.32
C ASN A 63 -23.36 -32.11 0.88
N CYS A 64 -23.90 -32.33 2.07
CA CYS A 64 -23.10 -32.54 3.27
C CYS A 64 -22.76 -34.03 3.40
N SER A 65 -21.62 -34.43 2.83
CA SER A 65 -21.12 -35.80 2.84
C SER A 65 -20.04 -36.08 3.88
N VAL A 66 -19.57 -35.06 4.61
CA VAL A 66 -18.43 -35.19 5.51
C VAL A 66 -18.86 -35.06 6.98
N GLY A 67 -18.87 -36.18 7.70
CA GLY A 67 -19.09 -36.19 9.15
C GLY A 67 -17.98 -35.43 9.91
N VAL A 68 -18.37 -34.58 10.84
CA VAL A 68 -17.51 -33.94 11.85
C VAL A 68 -17.70 -34.73 13.14
N PHE A 69 -16.60 -35.03 13.81
CA PHE A 69 -16.59 -35.72 15.09
C PHE A 69 -15.84 -34.84 16.11
N SER A 70 -16.15 -35.00 17.40
CA SER A 70 -15.68 -34.14 18.49
C SER A 70 -14.16 -34.14 18.69
N SER A 71 -13.45 -35.16 18.22
CA SER A 71 -11.99 -35.24 18.28
C SER A 71 -11.31 -34.63 17.05
N GLY A 72 -10.47 -33.62 17.26
CA GLY A 72 -9.75 -32.89 16.21
C GLY A 72 -8.64 -33.70 15.50
N SER A 73 -8.24 -33.26 14.31
CA SER A 73 -7.23 -33.91 13.45
C SER A 73 -5.80 -33.92 14.00
N LEU A 74 -5.57 -33.28 15.15
CA LEU A 74 -4.28 -33.16 15.84
C LEU A 74 -4.08 -34.23 16.92
N MET A 75 -5.06 -35.11 17.15
CA MET A 75 -4.92 -36.20 18.13
C MET A 75 -3.93 -37.28 17.65
N ARG A 76 -3.18 -37.82 18.62
CA ARG A 76 -2.22 -38.92 18.40
C ARG A 76 -2.98 -40.15 17.89
N MET A 77 -2.42 -40.83 16.90
CA MET A 77 -2.97 -42.06 16.32
C MET A 77 -3.30 -43.06 17.43
N GLY A 78 -4.50 -43.65 17.40
CA GLY A 78 -4.97 -44.65 18.37
C GLY A 78 -6.06 -44.19 19.34
N LYS A 79 -6.29 -42.88 19.53
CA LYS A 79 -7.30 -42.37 20.50
C LYS A 79 -8.78 -42.34 20.01
N GLY A 80 -9.09 -43.00 18.89
CA GLY A 80 -10.44 -42.98 18.30
C GLY A 80 -10.88 -41.61 17.76
N LYS A 81 -12.00 -41.56 17.03
CA LYS A 81 -12.49 -40.33 16.36
C LYS A 81 -13.45 -39.48 17.22
N GLY A 82 -13.72 -39.88 18.46
CA GLY A 82 -14.72 -39.20 19.31
C GLY A 82 -16.16 -39.45 18.86
N SER A 83 -17.12 -38.81 19.54
CA SER A 83 -18.55 -38.84 19.18
C SER A 83 -18.83 -38.04 17.90
N PHE A 84 -19.86 -38.46 17.15
CA PHE A 84 -20.35 -37.71 16.00
C PHE A 84 -20.94 -36.36 16.46
N ASP A 85 -20.57 -35.28 15.77
CA ASP A 85 -21.04 -33.93 16.07
C ASP A 85 -22.06 -33.47 15.01
N HIS A 86 -21.62 -33.23 13.77
CA HIS A 86 -22.53 -32.80 12.70
C HIS A 86 -22.04 -33.13 11.28
N TRP A 87 -22.96 -33.12 10.32
CA TRP A 87 -22.62 -33.23 8.90
C TRP A 87 -22.19 -31.89 8.34
N ALA A 88 -21.13 -31.89 7.53
CA ALA A 88 -20.63 -30.69 6.88
C ALA A 88 -20.14 -31.00 5.46
N THR A 89 -19.94 -29.93 4.70
CA THR A 89 -19.36 -30.00 3.35
C THR A 89 -18.14 -29.09 3.23
N ARG A 90 -17.28 -29.41 2.28
CA ARG A 90 -16.07 -28.66 1.97
C ARG A 90 -16.35 -27.83 0.72
N VAL A 91 -16.34 -26.51 0.87
CA VAL A 91 -16.57 -25.58 -0.26
C VAL A 91 -15.25 -24.93 -0.62
N ALA A 92 -14.88 -25.04 -1.89
CA ALA A 92 -13.71 -24.39 -2.45
C ALA A 92 -14.03 -22.94 -2.85
N VAL A 93 -12.98 -22.14 -3.03
CA VAL A 93 -13.09 -20.77 -3.58
C VAL A 93 -13.73 -20.85 -4.97
N ASN A 94 -14.55 -19.87 -5.32
CA ASN A 94 -15.29 -19.75 -6.59
C ASN A 94 -16.33 -20.85 -6.85
N GLN A 95 -16.60 -21.74 -5.89
CA GLN A 95 -17.62 -22.77 -6.07
C GLN A 95 -19.03 -22.23 -5.83
N ILE A 96 -19.97 -22.57 -6.73
CA ILE A 96 -21.39 -22.23 -6.59
C ILE A 96 -22.10 -23.25 -5.69
N VAL A 97 -22.83 -22.75 -4.68
CA VAL A 97 -23.51 -23.58 -3.67
C VAL A 97 -25.02 -23.66 -3.92
N PHE A 98 -25.64 -22.58 -4.37
CA PHE A 98 -27.06 -22.52 -4.68
C PHE A 98 -27.29 -21.92 -6.07
N GLU A 99 -28.28 -22.44 -6.78
CA GLU A 99 -28.75 -21.85 -8.04
C GLU A 99 -30.26 -21.71 -8.02
N LEU A 100 -30.77 -20.65 -8.64
CA LEU A 100 -32.18 -20.32 -8.69
C LEU A 100 -32.62 -20.24 -10.15
N ARG A 101 -33.72 -20.93 -10.48
CA ARG A 101 -34.40 -20.86 -11.77
C ARG A 101 -35.83 -20.42 -11.58
N GLY A 102 -36.33 -19.52 -12.41
CA GLY A 102 -37.74 -19.12 -12.37
C GLY A 102 -37.96 -17.70 -12.90
N ALA A 103 -39.22 -17.36 -13.08
CA ALA A 103 -39.63 -16.02 -13.51
C ALA A 103 -39.53 -15.02 -12.32
N ILE A 104 -38.31 -14.78 -11.86
CA ILE A 104 -38.00 -13.85 -10.78
C ILE A 104 -37.18 -12.69 -11.35
N HIS A 105 -37.59 -11.48 -11.01
CA HIS A 105 -36.83 -10.27 -11.33
C HIS A 105 -35.44 -10.30 -10.66
N GLU A 106 -34.41 -9.93 -11.40
CA GLU A 106 -33.01 -10.01 -10.95
C GLU A 106 -32.78 -9.38 -9.57
N GLN A 107 -33.35 -8.20 -9.33
CA GLN A 107 -33.18 -7.50 -8.05
C GLN A 107 -33.70 -8.31 -6.86
N VAL A 108 -34.81 -9.03 -7.04
CA VAL A 108 -35.41 -9.88 -6.00
C VAL A 108 -34.54 -11.11 -5.75
N ALA A 109 -33.99 -11.71 -6.81
CA ALA A 109 -33.05 -12.82 -6.70
C ALA A 109 -31.74 -12.40 -6.02
N ARG A 110 -31.20 -11.23 -6.38
CA ARG A 110 -30.00 -10.63 -5.77
C ARG A 110 -30.19 -10.37 -4.28
N ASP A 111 -31.34 -9.84 -3.89
CA ASP A 111 -31.69 -9.62 -2.49
C ASP A 111 -31.79 -10.92 -1.69
N ALA A 112 -32.46 -11.94 -2.25
CA ALA A 112 -32.59 -13.24 -1.59
C ALA A 112 -31.23 -13.92 -1.38
N PHE A 113 -30.35 -13.85 -2.37
CA PHE A 113 -29.00 -14.40 -2.27
C PHE A 113 -28.07 -13.59 -1.36
N ARG A 114 -28.22 -12.27 -1.30
CA ARG A 114 -27.51 -11.41 -0.33
C ARG A 114 -27.87 -11.79 1.11
N LEU A 115 -29.16 -11.92 1.40
CA LEU A 115 -29.63 -12.32 2.74
C LEU A 115 -29.14 -13.72 3.13
N ALA A 116 -29.15 -14.65 2.19
CA ALA A 116 -28.63 -16.00 2.40
C ALA A 116 -27.11 -16.02 2.62
N GLY A 117 -26.36 -15.23 1.84
CA GLY A 117 -24.92 -15.05 2.00
C GLY A 117 -24.53 -14.55 3.39
N ASN A 118 -25.29 -13.60 3.95
CA ASN A 118 -25.07 -13.10 5.31
C ASN A 118 -25.27 -14.16 6.42
N LYS A 119 -26.00 -15.24 6.13
CA LYS A 119 -26.21 -16.37 7.06
C LYS A 119 -25.18 -17.48 6.89
N LEU A 120 -24.39 -17.44 5.82
CA LEU A 120 -23.33 -18.41 5.54
C LEU A 120 -21.97 -17.88 6.00
N PRO A 121 -21.05 -18.74 6.45
CA PRO A 121 -19.69 -18.32 6.76
C PRO A 121 -18.92 -17.95 5.49
N GLY A 122 -18.18 -16.84 5.53
CA GLY A 122 -17.38 -16.32 4.40
C GLY A 122 -18.09 -15.22 3.61
N GLN A 123 -17.44 -14.74 2.55
CA GLN A 123 -18.00 -13.77 1.63
C GLN A 123 -18.56 -14.46 0.38
N TRP A 124 -19.69 -13.96 -0.11
CA TRP A 124 -20.47 -14.57 -1.17
C TRP A 124 -20.83 -13.55 -2.24
N GLU A 125 -20.82 -14.00 -3.49
CA GLU A 125 -21.09 -13.21 -4.67
C GLU A 125 -22.33 -13.73 -5.40
N PHE A 126 -23.11 -12.82 -5.97
CA PHE A 126 -24.23 -13.12 -6.86
C PHE A 126 -23.73 -13.25 -8.30
N VAL A 127 -24.07 -14.35 -8.96
CA VAL A 127 -23.59 -14.68 -10.31
C VAL A 127 -24.78 -14.93 -11.23
N LYS A 128 -24.73 -14.44 -12.47
CA LYS A 128 -25.73 -14.75 -13.51
C LYS A 128 -25.29 -15.87 -14.43
N LYS A 129 -26.27 -16.54 -15.05
CA LYS A 129 -26.03 -17.45 -16.15
C LYS A 129 -25.41 -16.71 -17.33
N GLY A 130 -24.29 -17.21 -17.85
CA GLY A 130 -23.53 -16.60 -18.94
C GLY A 130 -22.31 -15.80 -18.50
N GLU A 131 -22.13 -15.53 -17.21
CA GLU A 131 -20.89 -14.94 -16.70
C GLU A 131 -19.70 -15.91 -16.85
N PRO A 132 -18.49 -15.38 -17.18
CA PRO A 132 -17.33 -16.23 -17.45
C PRO A 132 -16.92 -17.04 -16.22
N PRO A 133 -16.39 -18.27 -16.42
CA PRO A 133 -15.88 -19.08 -15.33
C PRO A 133 -14.68 -18.41 -14.67
N VAL A 134 -14.67 -18.39 -13.33
CA VAL A 134 -13.49 -17.91 -12.58
C VAL A 134 -12.57 -19.10 -12.33
N VAL A 135 -11.40 -19.07 -12.94
CA VAL A 135 -10.30 -20.01 -12.67
C VAL A 135 -9.30 -19.35 -11.75
N GLU A 136 -8.91 -20.05 -10.70
CA GLU A 136 -8.03 -19.53 -9.66
C GLU A 136 -6.63 -19.19 -10.25
N TYR A 137 -6.37 -17.90 -10.46
CA TYR A 137 -5.02 -17.34 -10.34
C TYR A 137 -4.98 -16.58 -9.02
N GLY A 138 -4.15 -17.08 -8.11
CA GLY A 138 -3.81 -16.34 -6.90
C GLY A 138 -3.32 -14.93 -7.22
N TYR A 139 -3.62 -14.01 -6.31
CA TYR A 139 -3.26 -12.59 -6.35
C TYR A 139 -4.07 -11.70 -7.29
N HIS A 140 -5.38 -11.65 -7.08
CA HIS A 140 -6.12 -10.39 -7.06
C HIS A 140 -7.28 -10.62 -6.10
N PHE A 141 -7.48 -9.77 -5.09
CA PHE A 141 -8.80 -9.35 -4.59
C PHE A 141 -8.73 -8.60 -3.26
N TYR A 142 -8.41 -7.32 -3.36
CA TYR A 142 -9.06 -6.24 -2.61
C TYR A 142 -9.76 -5.35 -3.66
N LEU A 143 -10.87 -5.82 -4.26
CA LEU A 143 -11.50 -5.06 -5.36
C LEU A 143 -12.97 -5.42 -5.69
N ALA A 144 -13.81 -5.71 -4.69
CA ALA A 144 -15.24 -5.93 -4.95
C ALA A 144 -16.13 -5.33 -3.86
N LEU A 145 -16.11 -4.01 -3.72
CA LEU A 145 -17.17 -3.24 -3.06
C LEU A 145 -17.37 -1.91 -3.81
N ALA A 146 -17.87 -1.97 -5.04
CA ALA A 146 -18.60 -0.88 -5.70
C ALA A 146 -18.97 -1.30 -7.13
N THR A 147 -20.05 -2.04 -7.32
CA THR A 147 -20.63 -2.27 -8.65
C THR A 147 -22.10 -1.87 -8.66
N SER A 148 -22.33 -0.57 -8.87
CA SER A 148 -23.61 -0.04 -9.35
C SER A 148 -23.48 1.10 -10.36
N SER A 149 -22.29 1.41 -10.86
CA SER A 149 -22.10 2.36 -11.97
C SER A 149 -21.07 1.78 -12.94
N GLY A 150 -21.49 1.59 -14.19
CA GLY A 150 -20.74 0.95 -15.26
C GLY A 150 -19.54 1.76 -15.76
N ILE A 151 -18.58 2.03 -14.89
CA ILE A 151 -17.23 2.49 -15.26
C ILE A 151 -16.31 1.33 -14.93
N GLY A 152 -15.97 0.53 -15.94
CA GLY A 152 -14.99 -0.53 -15.81
C GLY A 152 -13.62 0.07 -15.56
N ILE A 153 -13.21 0.17 -14.29
CA ILE A 153 -11.87 0.65 -13.98
C ILE A 153 -10.88 -0.51 -14.10
N LYS A 154 -10.02 -0.46 -15.12
CA LYS A 154 -8.71 -1.14 -15.13
C LYS A 154 -7.86 -0.55 -13.99
N MET A 155 -8.03 -1.03 -12.75
CA MET A 155 -7.43 -0.47 -11.53
C MET A 155 -5.97 -0.87 -11.31
N ALA A 156 -5.07 -0.51 -12.22
CA ALA A 156 -3.66 -0.36 -11.89
C ALA A 156 -3.28 1.08 -12.24
N LEU A 157 -2.93 1.87 -11.21
CA LEU A 157 -2.43 3.23 -11.40
C LEU A 157 -1.27 3.19 -12.39
N ILE A 158 -1.18 4.21 -13.25
CA ILE A 158 -0.15 4.28 -14.29
C ILE A 158 1.24 4.23 -13.67
N VAL A 159 1.39 4.81 -12.49
CA VAL A 159 2.61 4.77 -11.67
C VAL A 159 3.14 3.35 -11.47
N ASP A 160 2.26 2.38 -11.19
CA ASP A 160 2.64 1.00 -10.93
C ASP A 160 2.70 0.18 -12.21
N LYS A 161 1.79 0.43 -13.15
CA LYS A 161 1.74 -0.23 -14.47
C LYS A 161 3.00 0.07 -15.29
N HIS A 162 3.44 1.33 -15.32
CA HIS A 162 4.60 1.78 -16.10
C HIS A 162 5.92 1.68 -15.35
N ARG A 163 5.91 1.21 -14.10
CA ARG A 163 7.12 1.08 -13.28
C ARG A 163 8.14 0.15 -13.96
N PRO A 164 9.35 0.65 -14.31
CA PRO A 164 10.40 -0.19 -14.88
C PRO A 164 10.77 -1.33 -13.92
N ARG A 165 10.93 -2.55 -14.46
CA ARG A 165 11.31 -3.74 -13.68
C ARG A 165 12.75 -4.19 -13.91
N SER A 166 13.42 -3.70 -14.95
CA SER A 166 14.82 -4.01 -15.27
C SER A 166 15.68 -2.75 -15.22
N LEU A 167 16.99 -2.92 -15.02
CA LEU A 167 17.94 -1.80 -15.02
C LEU A 167 18.08 -1.16 -16.42
N GLU A 168 17.86 -1.93 -17.48
CA GLU A 168 17.87 -1.47 -18.88
C GLU A 168 16.70 -0.53 -19.19
N ASN A 169 15.53 -0.80 -18.61
CA ASN A 169 14.32 -0.01 -18.88
C ASN A 169 14.21 1.26 -18.02
N LEU A 170 15.25 1.60 -17.25
CA LEU A 170 15.28 2.83 -16.45
C LEU A 170 15.51 4.04 -17.35
N THR A 171 14.61 5.01 -17.25
CA THR A 171 14.51 6.13 -18.20
C THR A 171 15.55 7.24 -17.99
N TYR A 172 16.16 7.33 -16.80
CA TYR A 172 17.09 8.41 -16.46
C TYR A 172 18.23 7.92 -15.56
N HIS A 173 19.29 8.73 -15.41
CA HIS A 173 20.56 8.39 -14.74
C HIS A 173 21.14 7.04 -15.23
N HIS A 174 21.44 6.93 -16.52
CA HIS A 174 21.99 5.72 -17.14
C HIS A 174 23.32 5.30 -16.51
N GLU A 175 24.21 6.25 -16.23
CA GLU A 175 25.50 5.96 -15.59
C GLU A 175 25.34 5.26 -14.22
N LEU A 176 24.34 5.68 -13.43
CA LEU A 176 24.05 5.01 -12.17
C LEU A 176 23.49 3.60 -12.38
N SER A 177 22.64 3.43 -13.38
CA SER A 177 22.10 2.11 -13.76
C SER A 177 23.20 1.15 -14.20
N ASP A 178 24.19 1.64 -14.94
CA ASP A 178 25.35 0.84 -15.40
C ASP A 178 26.24 0.45 -14.22
N ARG A 179 26.55 1.38 -13.31
CA ARG A 179 27.30 1.07 -12.08
C ARG A 179 26.58 0.03 -11.22
N LEU A 180 25.26 0.13 -11.07
CA LEU A 180 24.46 -0.86 -10.34
C LEU A 180 24.44 -2.22 -11.04
N ARG A 181 24.46 -2.24 -12.38
CA ARG A 181 24.56 -3.48 -13.17
C ARG A 181 25.92 -4.14 -12.97
N SER A 182 27.02 -3.39 -13.10
CA SER A 182 28.37 -3.91 -12.83
C SER A 182 28.49 -4.46 -11.40
N LEU A 183 27.88 -3.78 -10.42
CA LEU A 183 27.86 -4.22 -9.03
C LEU A 183 27.04 -5.50 -8.80
N ALA A 184 25.93 -5.66 -9.51
CA ALA A 184 25.11 -6.88 -9.44
C ALA A 184 25.82 -8.08 -10.09
N GLN A 185 26.66 -7.83 -11.11
CA GLN A 185 27.44 -8.85 -11.79
C GLN A 185 28.68 -9.28 -11.00
N SER A 186 29.21 -8.40 -10.13
CA SER A 186 30.35 -8.74 -9.26
C SER A 186 29.97 -9.79 -8.20
N GLY A 187 30.92 -10.67 -7.88
CA GLY A 187 30.73 -11.73 -6.89
C GLY A 187 30.57 -11.24 -5.44
N ASP A 188 31.05 -10.03 -5.12
CA ASP A 188 30.92 -9.43 -3.78
C ASP A 188 30.02 -8.19 -3.81
N PHE A 189 28.79 -8.33 -3.31
CA PHE A 189 27.81 -7.25 -3.27
C PHE A 189 27.85 -6.53 -1.91
N PRO A 190 28.34 -5.28 -1.81
CA PRO A 190 28.45 -4.57 -0.54
C PRO A 190 27.08 -4.20 0.04
N HIS A 191 27.04 -3.81 1.31
CA HIS A 191 25.85 -3.15 1.85
C HIS A 191 25.62 -1.81 1.14
N LEU A 192 24.37 -1.49 0.81
CA LEU A 192 24.04 -0.26 0.11
C LEU A 192 23.27 0.71 0.99
N LEU A 193 23.58 2.00 0.89
CA LEU A 193 22.75 3.09 1.39
C LEU A 193 22.31 3.95 0.21
N VAL A 194 21.06 3.75 -0.22
CA VAL A 194 20.44 4.46 -1.34
C VAL A 194 19.67 5.66 -0.79
N TYR A 195 20.08 6.88 -1.15
CA TYR A 195 19.47 8.09 -0.64
C TYR A 195 19.16 9.13 -1.72
N GLY A 196 18.20 10.01 -1.43
CA GLY A 196 17.73 11.03 -2.38
C GLY A 196 16.29 11.47 -2.11
N PRO A 197 15.75 12.46 -2.83
CA PRO A 197 14.39 12.95 -2.62
C PRO A 197 13.32 11.88 -2.85
N SER A 198 12.14 12.09 -2.27
CA SER A 198 10.99 11.21 -2.48
C SER A 198 10.55 11.25 -3.95
N GLY A 199 10.11 10.11 -4.48
CA GLY A 199 9.66 10.02 -5.88
C GLY A 199 10.77 9.96 -6.95
N ALA A 200 12.05 10.02 -6.59
CA ALA A 200 13.17 9.91 -7.53
C ALA A 200 13.48 8.48 -8.05
N GLY A 201 12.60 7.51 -7.79
CA GLY A 201 12.79 6.13 -8.29
C GLY A 201 13.73 5.23 -7.47
N LYS A 202 14.11 5.61 -6.23
CA LYS A 202 14.99 4.80 -5.34
C LYS A 202 14.56 3.34 -5.22
N LYS A 203 13.28 3.10 -4.85
CA LYS A 203 12.72 1.75 -4.68
C LYS A 203 12.66 0.99 -6.01
N THR A 204 12.39 1.67 -7.12
CA THR A 204 12.39 1.05 -8.46
C THR A 204 13.78 0.55 -8.84
N ARG A 205 14.82 1.33 -8.58
CA ARG A 205 16.21 0.92 -8.83
C ARG A 205 16.60 -0.30 -7.99
N ILE A 206 16.24 -0.33 -6.71
CA ILE A 206 16.55 -1.47 -5.84
C ILE A 206 15.87 -2.75 -6.31
N VAL A 207 14.58 -2.69 -6.67
CA VAL A 207 13.87 -3.86 -7.21
C VAL A 207 14.52 -4.33 -8.52
N ALA A 208 14.93 -3.41 -9.39
CA ALA A 208 15.64 -3.75 -10.62
C ALA A 208 17.03 -4.37 -10.35
N THR A 209 17.79 -3.86 -9.37
CA THR A 209 19.07 -4.43 -8.94
C THR A 209 18.88 -5.83 -8.33
N LEU A 210 17.84 -6.04 -7.52
CA LEU A 210 17.53 -7.35 -6.97
C LEU A 210 17.16 -8.36 -8.06
N LYS A 211 16.42 -7.93 -9.08
CA LYS A 211 16.09 -8.75 -10.25
C LYS A 211 17.34 -9.14 -11.04
N GLU A 212 18.30 -8.25 -11.19
CA GLU A 212 19.60 -8.57 -11.82
C GLU A 212 20.41 -9.57 -10.97
N LEU A 213 20.33 -9.47 -9.64
CA LEU A 213 21.09 -10.30 -8.71
C LEU A 213 20.56 -11.75 -8.59
N TYR A 214 19.25 -11.91 -8.48
CA TYR A 214 18.60 -13.22 -8.21
C TYR A 214 17.68 -13.70 -9.34
N GLY A 215 17.50 -12.91 -10.40
CA GLY A 215 16.62 -13.22 -11.51
C GLY A 215 15.13 -12.88 -11.26
N PRO A 216 14.22 -13.36 -12.12
CA PRO A 216 12.81 -12.99 -12.11
C PRO A 216 12.02 -13.52 -10.90
N GLY A 217 12.58 -14.48 -10.14
CA GLY A 217 11.94 -15.04 -8.95
C GLY A 217 11.73 -14.04 -7.80
N VAL A 218 12.45 -12.91 -7.83
CA VAL A 218 12.35 -11.81 -6.87
C VAL A 218 10.96 -11.16 -6.84
N GLU A 219 10.27 -11.12 -7.97
CA GLU A 219 8.95 -10.48 -8.08
C GLU A 219 7.86 -11.25 -7.30
N LYS A 220 8.11 -12.51 -6.93
CA LYS A 220 7.21 -13.31 -6.09
C LYS A 220 7.36 -12.90 -4.62
N ILE A 221 6.55 -11.94 -4.20
CA ILE A 221 6.48 -11.44 -2.83
C ILE A 221 5.26 -12.02 -2.08
N LYS A 222 5.44 -12.27 -0.79
CA LYS A 222 4.39 -12.67 0.16
C LYS A 222 4.40 -11.70 1.33
N ILE A 223 3.22 -11.37 1.83
CA ILE A 223 3.10 -10.58 3.06
C ILE A 223 3.07 -11.58 4.21
N ASP A 224 4.05 -11.50 5.11
CA ASP A 224 4.17 -12.31 6.31
C ASP A 224 3.93 -11.41 7.53
N ALA A 225 2.93 -11.76 8.35
CA ALA A 225 2.62 -11.03 9.57
C ALA A 225 3.36 -11.68 10.74
N ARG A 226 4.33 -10.97 11.30
CA ARG A 226 5.13 -11.44 12.44
C ARG A 226 4.66 -10.79 13.72
N VAL A 227 4.58 -11.58 14.79
CA VAL A 227 4.25 -11.08 16.13
C VAL A 227 5.50 -11.04 16.97
N PHE A 228 5.92 -9.84 17.35
CA PHE A 228 7.04 -9.62 18.27
C PHE A 228 6.50 -9.35 19.67
N GLN A 229 7.18 -9.86 20.69
CA GLN A 229 6.89 -9.52 22.09
C GLN A 229 7.88 -8.45 22.55
N THR A 230 7.36 -7.36 23.11
CA THR A 230 8.21 -6.35 23.73
C THR A 230 8.71 -6.81 25.09
N SER A 231 9.72 -6.12 25.62
CA SER A 231 10.18 -6.27 27.01
C SER A 231 9.06 -6.01 28.05
N SER A 232 7.95 -5.41 27.63
CA SER A 232 6.76 -5.14 28.46
C SER A 232 5.62 -6.14 28.23
N ASN A 233 5.89 -7.30 27.60
CA ASN A 233 4.91 -8.33 27.24
C ASN A 233 3.77 -7.88 26.31
N ARG A 234 3.90 -6.72 25.64
CA ARG A 234 2.95 -6.30 24.61
C ARG A 234 3.28 -7.01 23.31
N LYS A 235 2.27 -7.60 22.67
CA LYS A 235 2.38 -8.18 21.33
C LYS A 235 2.28 -7.07 20.29
N LEU A 236 3.26 -7.00 19.41
CA LEU A 236 3.31 -6.08 18.27
C LEU A 236 3.23 -6.92 17.00
N GLU A 237 2.22 -6.66 16.18
CA GLU A 237 2.10 -7.27 14.86
C GLU A 237 2.81 -6.38 13.84
N PHE A 238 3.72 -6.97 13.06
CA PHE A 238 4.52 -6.29 12.08
C PHE A 238 4.42 -7.02 10.74
N ASN A 239 4.00 -6.29 9.70
CA ASN A 239 3.87 -6.83 8.35
C ASN A 239 5.20 -6.72 7.62
N ILE A 240 5.65 -7.83 7.07
CA ILE A 240 6.90 -7.92 6.33
C ILE A 240 6.60 -8.39 4.92
N VAL A 241 7.21 -7.74 3.94
CA VAL A 241 7.15 -8.21 2.55
C VAL A 241 8.31 -9.14 2.33
N ALA A 242 8.05 -10.45 2.34
CA ALA A 242 9.04 -11.49 2.20
C ALA A 242 9.01 -12.10 0.79
N SER A 243 10.17 -12.16 0.15
CA SER A 243 10.44 -13.02 -0.99
C SER A 243 11.33 -14.19 -0.55
N VAL A 244 11.56 -15.14 -1.46
CA VAL A 244 12.54 -16.22 -1.25
C VAL A 244 13.94 -15.63 -1.06
N TYR A 245 14.29 -14.62 -1.85
CA TYR A 245 15.65 -14.07 -1.94
C TYR A 245 15.89 -12.79 -1.13
N HIS A 246 14.82 -12.05 -0.81
CA HIS A 246 14.94 -10.79 -0.09
C HIS A 246 13.77 -10.57 0.87
N LEU A 247 13.93 -9.63 1.78
CA LEU A 247 12.93 -9.20 2.75
C LEU A 247 12.87 -7.67 2.73
N GLU A 248 11.68 -7.08 2.57
CA GLU A 248 11.49 -5.65 2.76
C GLU A 248 10.79 -5.37 4.08
N ILE A 249 11.35 -4.43 4.85
CA ILE A 249 10.81 -3.99 6.13
C ILE A 249 10.68 -2.47 6.16
N THR A 250 9.63 -2.00 6.83
CA THR A 250 9.39 -0.58 7.10
C THR A 250 9.32 -0.39 8.61
N PRO A 251 10.46 -0.27 9.30
CA PRO A 251 10.52 -0.27 10.77
C PRO A 251 9.87 0.96 11.41
N SER A 252 9.56 2.01 10.64
CA SER A 252 8.82 3.19 11.08
C SER A 252 7.42 2.86 11.62
N ASP A 253 6.81 1.77 11.16
CA ASP A 253 5.47 1.33 11.61
C ASP A 253 5.45 0.89 13.09
N VAL A 254 6.61 0.55 13.66
CA VAL A 254 6.73 -0.01 15.03
C VAL A 254 7.12 1.07 16.06
N GLY A 255 7.32 2.32 15.62
CA GLY A 255 7.70 3.45 16.47
C GLY A 255 8.95 3.15 17.31
N ASN A 256 8.87 3.38 18.63
CA ASN A 256 10.01 3.27 19.54
C ASN A 256 10.49 1.82 19.80
N TYR A 257 9.79 0.80 19.29
CA TYR A 257 10.17 -0.60 19.45
C TYR A 257 10.95 -1.15 18.24
N ASP A 258 11.31 -0.27 17.30
CA ASP A 258 12.08 -0.58 16.10
C ASP A 258 13.36 -1.38 16.38
N ARG A 259 14.07 -1.08 17.48
CA ARG A 259 15.29 -1.79 17.89
C ARG A 259 15.08 -3.30 18.04
N VAL A 260 14.01 -3.71 18.73
CA VAL A 260 13.75 -5.13 19.02
C VAL A 260 13.41 -5.88 17.73
N VAL A 261 12.54 -5.28 16.91
CA VAL A 261 12.14 -5.85 15.63
C VAL A 261 13.34 -6.02 14.69
N VAL A 262 14.16 -4.98 14.53
CA VAL A 262 15.35 -5.04 13.67
C VAL A 262 16.34 -6.08 14.17
N GLN A 263 16.57 -6.17 15.48
CA GLN A 263 17.55 -7.09 16.02
C GLN A 263 17.12 -8.55 15.86
N ASP A 264 15.88 -8.89 16.21
CA ASP A 264 15.44 -10.29 16.22
C ASP A 264 15.12 -10.79 14.82
N LEU A 265 14.51 -9.95 13.97
CA LEU A 265 14.25 -10.29 12.59
C LEU A 265 15.54 -10.56 11.81
N LEU A 266 16.57 -9.72 11.98
CA LEU A 266 17.83 -9.93 11.27
C LEU A 266 18.59 -11.16 11.78
N LYS A 267 18.49 -11.50 13.08
CA LYS A 267 19.05 -12.76 13.60
C LYS A 267 18.37 -13.98 12.99
N GLU A 268 17.04 -13.99 12.91
CA GLU A 268 16.28 -15.07 12.29
C GLU A 268 16.67 -15.24 10.81
N VAL A 269 16.72 -14.12 10.06
CA VAL A 269 17.07 -14.14 8.64
C VAL A 269 18.51 -14.61 8.43
N ALA A 270 19.44 -14.22 9.30
CA ALA A 270 20.82 -14.66 9.21
C ALA A 270 21.04 -16.14 9.55
N GLN A 271 20.13 -16.75 10.32
CA GLN A 271 20.13 -18.19 10.62
C GLN A 271 19.51 -19.02 9.48
N THR A 272 18.60 -18.44 8.69
CA THR A 272 18.06 -19.12 7.51
C THR A 272 19.07 -19.12 6.36
N GLN A 273 19.90 -20.17 6.29
CA GLN A 273 20.75 -20.40 5.11
C GLN A 273 19.89 -20.70 3.88
N GLN A 274 20.28 -20.15 2.73
CA GLN A 274 19.66 -20.53 1.47
C GLN A 274 20.02 -21.99 1.16
N VAL A 275 19.00 -22.83 1.02
CA VAL A 275 19.15 -24.28 0.79
C VAL A 275 19.60 -24.57 -0.65
N ASP A 276 19.46 -23.61 -1.55
CA ASP A 276 19.78 -23.77 -2.97
C ASP A 276 21.29 -23.59 -3.21
N GLN A 277 22.01 -24.71 -3.26
CA GLN A 277 23.46 -24.74 -3.54
C GLN A 277 23.81 -24.24 -4.95
N SER A 278 22.81 -24.16 -5.86
CA SER A 278 22.99 -23.71 -7.25
C SER A 278 22.83 -22.20 -7.43
N ALA A 279 22.42 -21.47 -6.40
CA ALA A 279 22.23 -20.03 -6.48
C ALA A 279 23.58 -19.30 -6.66
N ARG A 280 23.64 -18.38 -7.64
CA ARG A 280 24.80 -17.53 -7.96
C ARG A 280 25.27 -16.70 -6.76
N GLN A 281 24.37 -16.40 -5.82
CA GLN A 281 24.63 -15.59 -4.64
C GLN A 281 24.10 -16.30 -3.38
N ARG A 282 24.97 -16.48 -2.38
CA ARG A 282 24.69 -17.28 -1.16
C ARG A 282 24.14 -16.47 0.03
N PHE A 283 23.99 -15.17 -0.12
CA PHE A 283 23.45 -14.29 0.92
C PHE A 283 22.01 -13.91 0.62
N LYS A 284 21.27 -13.53 1.66
CA LYS A 284 19.92 -12.95 1.56
C LYS A 284 20.00 -11.43 1.70
N VAL A 285 19.20 -10.70 0.90
CA VAL A 285 19.13 -9.24 1.01
C VAL A 285 17.99 -8.80 1.93
N VAL A 286 18.26 -7.89 2.86
CA VAL A 286 17.21 -7.20 3.62
C VAL A 286 17.19 -5.72 3.24
N VAL A 287 16.04 -5.28 2.75
CA VAL A 287 15.74 -3.92 2.33
C VAL A 287 15.03 -3.21 3.48
N ILE A 288 15.66 -2.18 4.03
CA ILE A 288 15.07 -1.35 5.08
C ILE A 288 14.59 -0.04 4.45
N ASN A 289 13.27 0.12 4.34
CA ASN A 289 12.66 1.37 3.90
C ASN A 289 12.71 2.41 5.01
N GLU A 290 12.84 3.69 4.66
CA GLU A 290 12.78 4.81 5.61
C GLU A 290 13.79 4.69 6.76
N ALA A 291 15.02 4.28 6.43
CA ALA A 291 16.11 4.10 7.40
C ALA A 291 16.47 5.39 8.16
N ASP A 292 16.09 6.56 7.64
CA ASP A 292 16.22 7.87 8.29
C ASP A 292 15.24 8.10 9.44
N HIS A 293 14.20 7.28 9.55
CA HIS A 293 13.24 7.28 10.65
C HIS A 293 13.61 6.29 11.78
N LEU A 294 14.64 5.46 11.60
CA LEU A 294 15.15 4.58 12.64
C LEU A 294 15.74 5.36 13.81
N THR A 295 15.43 4.92 15.03
CA THR A 295 16.05 5.45 16.25
C THR A 295 17.56 5.22 16.25
N ARG A 296 18.31 6.09 16.93
CA ARG A 296 19.77 5.95 17.04
C ARG A 296 20.17 4.61 17.67
N ASP A 297 19.37 4.10 18.60
CA ASP A 297 19.58 2.81 19.25
C ASP A 297 19.34 1.63 18.30
N ALA A 298 18.30 1.70 17.47
CA ALA A 298 18.07 0.70 16.42
C ALA A 298 19.20 0.71 15.38
N GLN A 299 19.69 1.89 14.99
CA GLN A 299 20.84 2.01 14.10
C GLN A 299 22.13 1.44 14.73
N ALA A 300 22.36 1.66 16.02
CA ALA A 300 23.49 1.06 16.74
C ALA A 300 23.39 -0.48 16.83
N ALA A 301 22.16 -1.01 17.02
CA ALA A 301 21.91 -2.45 16.99
C ALA A 301 22.14 -3.02 15.58
N LEU A 302 21.68 -2.33 14.54
CA LEU A 302 21.86 -2.69 13.14
C LEU A 302 23.35 -2.81 12.78
N ARG A 303 24.19 -1.86 13.22
CA ARG A 303 25.64 -1.89 13.01
C ARG A 303 26.28 -3.20 13.48
N ARG A 304 25.97 -3.67 14.69
CA ARG A 304 26.54 -4.92 15.24
C ARG A 304 26.12 -6.13 14.42
N THR A 305 24.86 -6.14 13.98
CA THR A 305 24.30 -7.21 13.16
C THR A 305 24.90 -7.25 11.76
N MET A 306 25.17 -6.08 11.15
CA MET A 306 25.87 -5.97 9.86
C MET A 306 27.25 -6.63 9.92
N GLU A 307 28.02 -6.35 10.97
CA GLU A 307 29.36 -6.92 11.14
C GLU A 307 29.31 -8.44 11.38
N LYS A 308 28.42 -8.89 12.27
CA LYS A 308 28.34 -10.30 12.67
C LYS A 308 27.84 -11.22 11.56
N TYR A 309 26.92 -10.74 10.71
CA TYR A 309 26.21 -11.57 9.74
C TYR A 309 26.49 -11.20 8.27
N SER A 310 27.51 -10.37 8.00
CA SER A 310 27.93 -9.96 6.65
C SER A 310 28.04 -11.11 5.61
N PRO A 311 28.52 -12.33 5.96
CA PRO A 311 28.60 -13.42 4.99
C PRO A 311 27.25 -13.93 4.48
N ASN A 312 26.23 -13.94 5.34
CA ASN A 312 24.91 -14.53 5.04
C ASN A 312 23.86 -13.47 4.68
N LEU A 313 24.11 -12.20 5.01
CA LEU A 313 23.15 -11.12 4.97
C LEU A 313 23.76 -9.88 4.32
N ARG A 314 23.08 -9.30 3.34
CA ARG A 314 23.41 -7.97 2.80
C ARG A 314 22.24 -7.01 3.04
N LEU A 315 22.55 -5.80 3.50
CA LEU A 315 21.56 -4.77 3.74
C LEU A 315 21.51 -3.74 2.62
N ILE A 316 20.29 -3.34 2.25
CA ILE A 316 20.02 -2.18 1.41
C ILE A 316 19.16 -1.21 2.22
N LEU A 317 19.71 -0.06 2.58
CA LEU A 317 19.05 0.98 3.35
C LEU A 317 18.52 2.05 2.41
N LEU A 318 17.23 2.37 2.47
CA LEU A 318 16.64 3.50 1.77
C LEU A 318 16.44 4.66 2.75
N ALA A 319 16.97 5.83 2.41
CA ALA A 319 16.73 7.05 3.18
C ALA A 319 16.36 8.22 2.24
N ASN A 320 15.71 9.26 2.76
CA ASN A 320 15.58 10.49 1.99
C ASN A 320 16.83 11.38 2.14
N SER A 321 17.41 11.40 3.34
CA SER A 321 18.62 12.14 3.66
C SER A 321 19.59 11.28 4.49
N THR A 322 20.89 11.54 4.36
CA THR A 322 21.94 10.88 5.15
C THR A 322 22.17 11.52 6.52
N ALA A 323 21.53 12.66 6.80
CA ALA A 323 21.75 13.44 8.02
C ALA A 323 21.39 12.66 9.31
N ASN A 324 20.30 11.88 9.27
CA ASN A 324 19.84 11.09 10.43
C ASN A 324 20.54 9.73 10.55
N ILE A 325 21.40 9.36 9.60
CA ILE A 325 22.12 8.07 9.62
C ILE A 325 23.46 8.23 10.33
N ILE A 326 23.70 7.41 11.35
CA ILE A 326 24.94 7.44 12.12
C ILE A 326 26.17 7.13 11.25
N ALA A 327 27.28 7.80 11.52
CA ALA A 327 28.53 7.63 10.77
C ALA A 327 29.00 6.16 10.66
N PRO A 328 28.88 5.30 11.69
CA PRO A 328 29.25 3.90 11.58
C PRO A 328 28.50 3.09 10.52
N ILE A 329 27.25 3.42 10.20
CA ILE A 329 26.51 2.78 9.11
C ILE A 329 27.02 3.30 7.77
N ARG A 330 27.21 4.62 7.64
CA ARG A 330 27.70 5.24 6.41
C ARG A 330 29.07 4.71 5.99
N SER A 331 29.96 4.47 6.94
CA SER A 331 31.31 3.95 6.64
C SER A 331 31.31 2.49 6.17
N ARG A 332 30.23 1.74 6.42
CA ARG A 332 30.09 0.31 6.10
C ARG A 332 29.17 0.05 4.91
N THR A 333 28.63 1.11 4.31
CA THR A 333 27.70 1.04 3.19
C THR A 333 28.26 1.80 2.01
N LEU A 334 28.08 1.27 0.81
CA LEU A 334 28.30 2.01 -0.41
C LEU A 334 27.18 3.05 -0.55
N LEU A 335 27.57 4.31 -0.59
CA LEU A 335 26.66 5.44 -0.70
C LEU A 335 26.21 5.61 -2.16
N VAL A 336 24.91 5.43 -2.40
CA VAL A 336 24.31 5.59 -3.73
C VAL A 336 23.32 6.76 -3.69
N ARG A 337 23.71 7.88 -4.30
CA ARG A 337 22.84 9.06 -4.41
C ARG A 337 21.96 8.95 -5.65
N VAL A 338 20.64 8.99 -5.47
CA VAL A 338 19.66 9.08 -6.55
C VAL A 338 19.09 10.49 -6.56
N ALA A 339 19.51 11.31 -7.52
CA ALA A 339 19.00 12.67 -7.67
C ALA A 339 17.57 12.68 -8.22
N ALA A 340 16.79 13.73 -7.91
CA ALA A 340 15.51 13.96 -8.57
C ALA A 340 15.73 14.12 -10.08
N PRO A 341 14.84 13.57 -10.92
CA PRO A 341 14.95 13.73 -12.36
C PRO A 341 14.82 15.20 -12.77
N THR A 342 15.40 15.57 -13.91
CA THR A 342 15.28 16.92 -14.49
C THR A 342 13.87 17.13 -15.05
N ARG A 343 13.53 18.39 -15.36
CA ARG A 343 12.23 18.74 -15.96
C ARG A 343 12.04 18.02 -17.30
N GLU A 344 13.10 17.96 -18.09
CA GLU A 344 13.14 17.27 -19.40
C GLU A 344 12.93 15.77 -19.24
N GLU A 345 13.69 15.12 -18.35
CA GLU A 345 13.55 13.69 -18.06
C GLU A 345 12.13 13.32 -17.59
N ILE A 346 11.47 14.19 -16.81
CA ILE A 346 10.06 13.98 -16.41
C ILE A 346 9.15 14.09 -17.63
N CYS A 347 9.35 15.07 -18.50
CA CYS A 347 8.57 15.22 -19.73
C CYS A 347 8.70 14.00 -20.64
N ASP A 348 9.91 13.44 -20.78
CA ASP A 348 10.17 12.24 -21.58
C ASP A 348 9.43 11.02 -21.01
N VAL A 349 9.42 10.85 -19.68
CA VAL A 349 8.68 9.78 -19.01
C VAL A 349 7.17 9.95 -19.20
N LEU A 350 6.66 11.19 -19.18
CA LEU A 350 5.25 11.50 -19.44
C LEU A 350 4.87 11.21 -20.89
N ALA A 351 5.72 11.59 -21.85
CA ALA A 351 5.52 11.28 -23.28
C ALA A 351 5.51 9.77 -23.53
N ALA A 352 6.48 9.03 -22.99
CA ALA A 352 6.52 7.57 -23.09
C ALA A 352 5.31 6.89 -22.40
N SER A 353 4.74 7.53 -21.37
CA SER A 353 3.52 7.05 -20.72
C SER A 353 2.27 7.35 -21.56
N ALA A 354 2.22 8.51 -22.22
CA ALA A 354 1.14 8.89 -23.12
C ALA A 354 1.06 7.93 -24.33
N GLU A 355 2.20 7.60 -24.94
CA GLU A 355 2.27 6.63 -26.04
C GLU A 355 1.75 5.25 -25.65
N LYS A 356 2.07 4.77 -24.44
CA LYS A 356 1.61 3.47 -23.93
C LYS A 356 0.11 3.40 -23.64
N GLU A 357 -0.49 4.51 -23.22
CA GLU A 357 -1.94 4.60 -22.96
C GLU A 357 -2.75 5.07 -24.18
N GLY A 358 -2.08 5.52 -25.26
CA GLY A 358 -2.74 6.08 -26.44
C GLY A 358 -3.32 7.48 -26.21
N TRP A 359 -2.72 8.27 -25.32
CA TRP A 359 -3.16 9.63 -24.99
C TRP A 359 -2.50 10.69 -25.89
N PRO A 360 -3.19 11.81 -26.16
CA PRO A 360 -2.60 12.91 -26.93
C PRO A 360 -1.41 13.51 -26.17
N VAL A 361 -0.27 13.61 -26.86
CA VAL A 361 0.97 14.19 -26.31
C VAL A 361 0.89 15.71 -26.41
N VAL A 362 0.74 16.35 -25.25
CA VAL A 362 0.61 17.81 -25.12
C VAL A 362 1.82 18.35 -24.35
N LYS A 363 2.77 18.95 -25.08
CA LYS A 363 4.08 19.34 -24.52
C LYS A 363 3.96 20.44 -23.44
N GLY A 364 3.07 21.41 -23.60
CA GLY A 364 2.90 22.49 -22.62
C GLY A 364 2.33 21.96 -21.30
N LEU A 365 1.42 20.99 -21.36
CA LEU A 365 0.92 20.31 -20.16
C LEU A 365 2.03 19.53 -19.44
N HIS A 366 2.87 18.77 -20.15
CA HIS A 366 3.96 18.00 -19.54
C HIS A 366 4.94 18.89 -18.78
N GLN A 367 5.27 20.05 -19.36
CA GLN A 367 6.14 21.04 -18.74
C GLN A 367 5.54 21.61 -17.45
N ARG A 368 4.25 21.98 -17.46
CA ARG A 368 3.54 22.46 -16.26
C ARG A 368 3.46 21.41 -15.15
N ILE A 369 3.15 20.16 -15.51
CA ILE A 369 3.12 19.05 -14.55
C ILE A 369 4.51 18.83 -13.94
N ALA A 370 5.57 18.91 -14.75
CA ALA A 370 6.94 18.78 -14.25
C ALA A 370 7.27 19.88 -13.22
N ASP A 371 6.82 21.11 -13.43
CA ASP A 371 7.02 22.23 -12.50
C ASP A 371 6.20 22.07 -11.21
N GLU A 372 4.88 21.82 -11.33
CA GLU A 372 3.97 21.67 -10.19
C GLU A 372 4.27 20.41 -9.35
N SER A 373 4.89 19.39 -9.94
CA SER A 373 5.29 18.19 -9.23
C SER A 373 6.43 18.42 -8.23
N GLY A 374 7.18 19.52 -8.35
CA GLY A 374 8.38 19.78 -7.55
C GLY A 374 9.49 18.75 -7.80
N ARG A 375 9.65 18.31 -9.05
CA ARG A 375 10.58 17.24 -9.48
C ARG A 375 10.34 15.88 -8.83
N ASN A 376 9.09 15.60 -8.44
CA ASN A 376 8.66 14.31 -7.91
C ASN A 376 7.94 13.52 -9.00
N LEU A 377 8.62 12.51 -9.58
CA LEU A 377 8.06 11.74 -10.69
C LEU A 377 6.78 10.97 -10.34
N ARG A 378 6.67 10.47 -9.10
CA ARG A 378 5.44 9.82 -8.63
C ARG A 378 4.28 10.83 -8.61
N LYS A 379 4.51 12.03 -8.09
CA LYS A 379 3.49 13.11 -8.05
C LYS A 379 3.10 13.52 -9.48
N ALA A 380 4.08 13.68 -10.38
CA ALA A 380 3.87 14.02 -11.78
C ALA A 380 2.98 13.01 -12.51
N LEU A 381 3.26 11.70 -12.37
CA LEU A 381 2.47 10.65 -13.01
C LEU A 381 1.03 10.58 -12.46
N LEU A 382 0.85 10.75 -11.14
CA LEU A 382 -0.50 10.78 -10.54
C LEU A 382 -1.29 12.01 -10.97
N MET A 383 -0.65 13.18 -11.05
CA MET A 383 -1.26 14.40 -11.57
C MET A 383 -1.66 14.22 -13.02
N TYR A 384 -0.80 13.59 -13.83
CA TYR A 384 -1.08 13.33 -15.24
C TYR A 384 -2.28 12.39 -15.41
N GLU A 385 -2.35 11.32 -14.62
CA GLU A 385 -3.51 10.41 -14.58
C GLU A 385 -4.79 11.14 -14.14
N ALA A 386 -4.72 12.00 -13.13
CA ALA A 386 -5.87 12.76 -12.65
C ALA A 386 -6.42 13.75 -13.70
N VAL A 387 -5.55 14.41 -14.47
CA VAL A 387 -5.96 15.34 -15.54
C VAL A 387 -6.75 14.62 -16.63
N HIS A 388 -6.25 13.46 -17.08
CA HIS A 388 -6.92 12.63 -18.11
C HIS A 388 -8.16 11.93 -17.58
N ALA A 389 -8.25 11.65 -16.27
CA ALA A 389 -9.44 11.06 -15.67
C ALA A 389 -10.60 12.07 -15.54
N GLN A 390 -10.31 13.36 -15.36
CA GLN A 390 -11.33 14.41 -15.19
C GLN A 390 -11.78 15.03 -16.52
N ASN A 391 -10.91 15.04 -17.54
CA ASN A 391 -11.15 15.74 -18.80
C ASN A 391 -11.06 14.78 -19.98
N GLU A 392 -12.11 14.71 -20.81
CA GLU A 392 -12.11 13.90 -22.04
C GLU A 392 -11.19 14.48 -23.13
N LYS A 393 -11.01 15.80 -23.15
CA LYS A 393 -10.10 16.49 -24.06
C LYS A 393 -9.10 17.30 -23.26
N VAL A 394 -7.83 16.97 -23.43
CA VAL A 394 -6.72 17.61 -22.73
C VAL A 394 -6.05 18.61 -23.66
N THR A 395 -5.95 19.86 -23.22
CA THR A 395 -5.28 20.97 -23.90
C THR A 395 -4.16 21.53 -23.02
N ASP A 396 -3.32 22.41 -23.56
CA ASP A 396 -2.23 23.04 -22.79
C ASP A 396 -2.75 23.87 -21.58
N THR A 397 -3.99 24.35 -21.65
CA THR A 397 -4.63 25.20 -20.64
C THR A 397 -5.43 24.45 -19.58
N THR A 398 -5.56 23.13 -19.68
CA THR A 398 -6.33 22.34 -18.72
C THR A 398 -5.80 22.57 -17.29
N PRO A 399 -6.68 22.79 -16.30
CA PRO A 399 -6.27 22.95 -14.91
C PRO A 399 -5.77 21.61 -14.35
N ILE A 400 -4.66 21.65 -13.62
CA ILE A 400 -4.11 20.47 -12.94
C ILE A 400 -4.76 20.40 -11.56
N PRO A 401 -5.53 19.35 -11.23
CA PRO A 401 -6.16 19.23 -9.94
C PRO A 401 -5.09 18.99 -8.85
N PRO A 402 -4.95 19.87 -7.86
CA PRO A 402 -4.08 19.59 -6.72
C PRO A 402 -4.70 18.49 -5.84
N PRO A 403 -3.89 17.76 -5.05
CA PRO A 403 -4.43 16.84 -4.05
C PRO A 403 -5.34 17.57 -3.04
N ASP A 404 -6.41 16.91 -2.58
CA ASP A 404 -7.42 17.50 -1.68
C ASP A 404 -6.81 18.15 -0.44
N TRP A 405 -5.82 17.49 0.17
CA TRP A 405 -5.13 18.01 1.34
C TRP A 405 -4.28 19.25 1.04
N GLU A 406 -3.69 19.34 -0.16
CA GLU A 406 -2.93 20.51 -0.59
C GLU A 406 -3.88 21.68 -0.89
N ALA A 407 -5.05 21.40 -1.47
CA ALA A 407 -6.10 22.38 -1.69
C ALA A 407 -6.65 22.95 -0.36
N LEU A 408 -6.90 22.09 0.63
CA LEU A 408 -7.33 22.49 1.96
C LEU A 408 -6.29 23.37 2.65
N ILE A 409 -5.00 23.04 2.56
CA ILE A 409 -3.91 23.89 3.07
C ILE A 409 -3.87 25.24 2.35
N GLY A 410 -4.09 25.26 1.03
CA GLY A 410 -4.21 26.51 0.27
C GLY A 410 -5.39 27.37 0.72
N GLN A 411 -6.53 26.74 1.07
CA GLN A 411 -7.66 27.45 1.67
C GLN A 411 -7.32 28.00 3.06
N ILE A 412 -6.68 27.21 3.91
CA ILE A 412 -6.20 27.66 5.23
C ILE A 412 -5.28 28.88 5.07
N ALA A 413 -4.34 28.86 4.13
CA ALA A 413 -3.46 29.99 3.88
C ALA A 413 -4.24 31.26 3.53
N ARG A 414 -5.24 31.18 2.64
CA ARG A 414 -6.10 32.33 2.28
C ARG A 414 -6.92 32.84 3.46
N GLU A 415 -7.45 31.95 4.28
CA GLU A 415 -8.25 32.32 5.45
C GLU A 415 -7.41 32.97 6.56
N ILE A 416 -6.18 32.52 6.75
CA ILE A 416 -5.23 33.13 7.69
C ILE A 416 -4.88 34.56 7.27
N MET A 417 -4.78 34.82 5.96
CA MET A 417 -4.48 36.15 5.42
C MET A 417 -5.68 37.11 5.42
N ALA A 418 -6.90 36.57 5.40
CA ALA A 418 -8.12 37.37 5.31
C ALA A 418 -8.58 37.92 6.67
N GLU A 419 -8.40 37.16 7.75
CA GLU A 419 -8.89 37.54 9.09
C GLU A 419 -7.92 37.09 10.19
N HIS A 420 -7.56 38.03 11.08
CA HIS A 420 -6.56 37.84 12.12
C HIS A 420 -7.17 37.77 13.54
N THR A 421 -8.37 37.19 13.68
CA THR A 421 -9.10 37.12 14.96
C THR A 421 -8.87 35.79 15.71
N PRO A 422 -9.02 35.76 17.05
CA PRO A 422 -8.98 34.50 17.81
C PRO A 422 -10.06 33.49 17.37
N ALA A 423 -11.21 33.97 16.90
CA ALA A 423 -12.27 33.11 16.35
C ALA A 423 -11.80 32.40 15.06
N ARG A 424 -11.03 33.07 14.20
CA ARG A 424 -10.47 32.46 12.99
C ARG A 424 -9.46 31.37 13.32
N ILE A 425 -8.63 31.54 14.34
CA ILE A 425 -7.68 30.50 14.81
C ILE A 425 -8.44 29.22 15.18
N LEU A 426 -9.59 29.34 15.86
CA LEU A 426 -10.42 28.19 16.24
C LEU A 426 -10.97 27.45 15.00
N GLN A 427 -11.38 28.17 13.96
CA GLN A 427 -11.82 27.58 12.69
C GLN A 427 -10.68 26.87 11.96
N VAL A 428 -9.50 27.50 11.88
CA VAL A 428 -8.30 26.91 11.28
C VAL A 428 -7.89 25.65 12.02
N ARG A 429 -8.00 25.64 13.36
CA ARG A 429 -7.71 24.47 14.20
C ARG A 429 -8.56 23.25 13.83
N ALA A 430 -9.85 23.44 13.54
CA ALA A 430 -10.72 22.34 13.11
C ALA A 430 -10.18 21.70 11.81
N LYS A 431 -9.80 22.52 10.83
CA LYS A 431 -9.22 22.04 9.56
C LYS A 431 -7.87 21.37 9.73
N LEU A 432 -7.05 21.85 10.66
CA LEU A 432 -5.78 21.18 11.02
C LEU A 432 -6.05 19.81 11.66
N TYR A 433 -7.10 19.66 12.47
CA TYR A 433 -7.50 18.34 12.99
C TYR A 433 -7.97 17.41 11.87
N ASP A 434 -8.72 17.89 10.89
CA ASP A 434 -9.15 17.07 9.75
C ASP A 434 -7.94 16.53 8.99
N LEU A 435 -6.96 17.40 8.69
CA LEU A 435 -5.71 16.99 8.04
C LEU A 435 -4.93 15.93 8.84
N LEU A 436 -4.83 16.11 10.17
CA LEU A 436 -4.15 15.14 11.04
C LEU A 436 -4.92 13.81 11.17
N THR A 437 -6.26 13.88 11.17
CA THR A 437 -7.14 12.69 11.20
C THR A 437 -6.97 11.86 9.94
N HIS A 438 -6.71 12.49 8.79
CA HIS A 438 -6.34 11.82 7.54
C HIS A 438 -4.89 11.32 7.49
N CYS A 439 -4.21 11.22 8.64
CA CYS A 439 -2.84 10.70 8.78
C CYS A 439 -1.79 11.46 7.95
N ILE A 440 -2.00 12.75 7.70
CA ILE A 440 -1.03 13.58 7.00
C ILE A 440 0.03 14.06 8.00
N PRO A 441 1.33 13.86 7.71
CA PRO A 441 2.38 14.28 8.64
C PRO A 441 2.34 15.77 8.91
N ALA A 442 2.33 16.16 10.19
CA ALA A 442 2.32 17.57 10.62
C ALA A 442 3.46 18.41 10.02
N THR A 443 4.64 17.80 9.82
CA THR A 443 5.78 18.44 9.15
C THR A 443 5.50 18.76 7.68
N THR A 444 4.71 17.93 6.99
CA THR A 444 4.28 18.17 5.61
C THR A 444 3.24 19.28 5.55
N ILE A 445 2.29 19.28 6.50
CA ILE A 445 1.29 20.35 6.64
C ILE A 445 1.98 21.70 6.83
N LEU A 446 2.88 21.80 7.81
CA LEU A 446 3.59 23.04 8.12
C LEU A 446 4.42 23.54 6.94
N LYS A 447 5.20 22.67 6.29
CA LYS A 447 6.01 23.04 5.12
C LYS A 447 5.14 23.55 3.97
N THR A 448 4.07 22.82 3.65
CA THR A 448 3.17 23.19 2.55
C THR A 448 2.47 24.51 2.85
N LEU A 449 2.03 24.72 4.10
CA LEU A 449 1.44 25.98 4.54
C LEU A 449 2.43 27.14 4.42
N THR A 450 3.67 26.97 4.87
CA THR A 450 4.73 27.98 4.71
C THR A 450 4.95 28.34 3.24
N PHE A 451 5.09 27.35 2.35
CA PHE A 451 5.32 27.61 0.92
C PHE A 451 4.13 28.24 0.20
N LYS A 452 2.88 27.99 0.66
CA LYS A 452 1.69 28.67 0.13
C LYS A 452 1.52 30.09 0.68
N LEU A 453 2.05 30.39 1.87
CA LEU A 453 2.03 31.74 2.46
C LEU A 453 3.11 32.67 1.87
N ILE A 454 4.30 32.15 1.53
CA ILE A 454 5.39 32.95 0.93
C ILE A 454 4.96 33.85 -0.24
N PRO A 455 4.19 33.40 -1.25
CA PRO A 455 3.79 34.27 -2.36
C PRO A 455 2.72 35.30 -1.98
N LEU A 456 2.08 35.17 -0.81
CA LEU A 456 1.00 36.06 -0.34
C LEU A 456 1.52 37.19 0.57
N ILE A 457 2.79 37.16 0.94
CA ILE A 457 3.41 38.12 1.88
C ILE A 457 4.53 38.93 1.21
N ASP A 458 4.77 40.11 1.76
CA ASP A 458 5.88 40.98 1.35
C ASP A 458 7.25 40.40 1.72
N ASP A 459 8.27 40.80 0.96
CA ASP A 459 9.64 40.28 1.10
C ASP A 459 10.23 40.46 2.50
N ALA A 460 9.85 41.54 3.20
CA ALA A 460 10.30 41.82 4.56
C ALA A 460 9.89 40.72 5.56
N LEU A 461 8.69 40.14 5.40
CA LEU A 461 8.15 39.13 6.32
C LEU A 461 8.59 37.70 5.98
N LYS A 462 9.12 37.46 4.78
CA LYS A 462 9.51 36.11 4.34
C LYS A 462 10.57 35.48 5.26
N ALA A 463 11.54 36.27 5.71
CA ALA A 463 12.58 35.80 6.61
C ALA A 463 12.01 35.34 7.96
N ASP A 464 11.10 36.13 8.55
CA ASP A 464 10.47 35.81 9.83
C ASP A 464 9.54 34.60 9.71
N LEU A 465 8.73 34.52 8.64
CA LEU A 465 7.88 33.35 8.38
C LEU A 465 8.70 32.05 8.36
N VAL A 466 9.82 32.04 7.61
CA VAL A 466 10.69 30.86 7.49
C VAL A 466 11.35 30.54 8.83
N LYS A 467 11.82 31.54 9.57
CA LYS A 467 12.41 31.36 10.91
C LYS A 467 11.44 30.69 11.88
N TRP A 468 10.19 31.20 11.96
CA TRP A 468 9.18 30.62 12.85
C TRP A 468 8.71 29.25 12.37
N SER A 469 8.55 29.05 11.06
CA SER A 469 8.27 27.73 10.47
C SER A 469 9.32 26.69 10.88
N ALA A 470 10.62 27.00 10.74
CA ALA A 470 11.70 26.11 11.14
C ALA A 470 11.71 25.84 12.67
N PHE A 471 11.46 26.85 13.50
CA PHE A 471 11.37 26.70 14.94
C PHE A 471 10.24 25.75 15.36
N TYR A 472 9.04 25.93 14.80
CA TYR A 472 7.91 25.06 15.12
C TYR A 472 8.04 23.67 14.49
N GLU A 473 8.68 23.52 13.32
CA GLU A 473 9.00 22.19 12.76
C GLU A 473 9.90 21.39 13.71
N HIS A 474 10.92 22.04 14.29
CA HIS A 474 11.79 21.39 15.27
C HIS A 474 11.00 20.98 16.53
N ARG A 475 10.11 21.85 17.03
CA ARG A 475 9.24 21.54 18.18
C ARG A 475 8.28 20.38 17.90
N ILE A 476 7.72 20.28 16.69
CA ILE A 476 6.85 19.16 16.26
C ILE A 476 7.59 17.82 16.40
N LYS A 477 8.89 17.76 16.06
CA LYS A 477 9.67 16.51 16.14
C LYS A 477 10.00 16.10 17.58
N THR A 478 10.13 17.08 18.48
CA THR A 478 10.46 16.83 19.89
C THR A 478 9.20 16.62 20.75
N GLY A 479 8.05 17.17 20.33
CA GLY A 479 6.78 17.08 21.04
C GLY A 479 5.95 15.85 20.68
N THR A 480 5.01 15.50 21.57
CA THR A 480 4.05 14.40 21.35
C THR A 480 2.76 14.88 20.68
N LYS A 481 2.23 16.03 21.13
CA LYS A 481 0.99 16.62 20.60
C LYS A 481 1.30 17.62 19.48
N VAL A 482 1.33 17.12 18.24
CA VAL A 482 1.67 17.90 17.05
C VAL A 482 0.74 19.10 16.80
N ILE A 483 -0.53 19.00 17.18
CA ILE A 483 -1.53 20.06 16.97
C ILE A 483 -1.18 21.36 17.70
N PHE A 484 -0.61 21.28 18.91
CA PHE A 484 -0.26 22.47 19.69
C PHE A 484 0.80 23.31 18.99
N HIS A 485 1.71 22.66 18.27
CA HIS A 485 2.78 23.35 17.54
C HIS A 485 2.27 23.95 16.22
N LEU A 486 1.33 23.29 15.54
CA LEU A 486 0.71 23.83 14.33
C LEU A 486 -0.18 25.05 14.65
N GLU A 487 -1.00 24.95 15.70
CA GLU A 487 -1.84 26.06 16.17
C GLU A 487 -0.99 27.24 16.65
N ALA A 488 0.08 26.98 17.41
CA ALA A 488 1.01 28.01 17.85
C ALA A 488 1.73 28.70 16.68
N PHE A 489 2.07 27.98 15.61
CA PHE A 489 2.63 28.57 14.40
C PHE A 489 1.63 29.53 13.73
N VAL A 490 0.37 29.12 13.56
CA VAL A 490 -0.68 29.96 12.96
C VAL A 490 -0.90 31.23 13.79
N ALA A 491 -1.05 31.09 15.11
CA ALA A 491 -1.23 32.23 16.02
C ALA A 491 -0.03 33.19 15.99
N LYS A 492 1.19 32.65 15.95
CA LYS A 492 2.42 33.46 15.88
C LYS A 492 2.52 34.21 14.56
N PHE A 493 2.19 33.56 13.45
CA PHE A 493 2.19 34.20 12.13
C PHE A 493 1.14 35.31 12.03
N MET A 494 -0.10 35.06 12.46
CA MET A 494 -1.16 36.07 12.46
C MET A 494 -0.75 37.33 13.22
N ARG A 495 -0.14 37.17 14.41
CA ARG A 495 0.36 38.30 15.19
C ARG A 495 1.46 39.10 14.49
N ILE A 496 2.41 38.41 13.83
CA ILE A 496 3.50 39.08 13.12
C ILE A 496 2.95 39.87 11.93
N PHE A 497 2.02 39.26 11.20
CA PHE A 497 1.39 39.90 10.06
C PHE A 497 0.55 41.11 10.46
N GLU A 498 -0.22 41.01 11.54
CA GLU A 498 -0.99 42.14 12.09
C GLU A 498 -0.08 43.29 12.56
N MET A 499 1.02 42.98 13.26
CA MET A 499 2.00 44.00 13.67
C MET A 499 2.64 44.71 12.46
N TYR A 500 2.84 43.99 11.37
CA TYR A 500 3.38 44.56 10.14
C TYR A 500 2.38 45.50 9.47
N LEU A 501 1.11 45.10 9.35
CA LEU A 501 0.05 45.96 8.82
C LEU A 501 -0.08 47.26 9.64
N MET A 502 -0.09 47.16 10.97
CA MET A 502 -0.11 48.33 11.86
C MET A 502 1.10 49.26 11.69
N SER A 503 2.25 48.71 11.31
CA SER A 503 3.47 49.50 11.04
C SER A 503 3.50 50.16 9.66
N MET A 504 2.62 49.74 8.74
CA MET A 504 2.45 50.38 7.43
C MET A 504 1.41 51.50 7.46
N ASP A 505 0.43 51.40 8.37
CA ASP A 505 -0.62 52.40 8.57
C ASP A 505 -0.17 53.60 9.43
N MET A 506 0.98 53.48 10.12
CA MET A 506 1.67 54.58 10.83
C MET A 506 2.77 55.17 9.95
#